data_AF-A0A060TB61-F1
#
_entry.id   AF-A0A060TB61-F1
#
_cell.length_a   1.000
_cell.length_b   1.000
_cell.length_c   1.000
_cell.angle_alpha   90.00
_cell.angle_beta   90.00
_cell.angle_gamma   90.00
#
_symmetry.space_group_name_H-M   'P 1'
#
loop_
_entity.id
_entity.type
_entity.pdbx_description
1 polymer ?
#
loop_
_entity_poly.entity_id
_entity_poly.type
_entity_poly.pdbx_seq_one_letter_code
_entity_poly.pdbx_strand_id
1 'polypeptide(L)'
;MTIIERLTMEILAVVIEMLDTPSLLSLQQTCRAMRFLCAERLWGGLELNFASDQRSPLVREERWARHFTGRKGDSEKQPWMVINSPDIELFLDAYKQGLLGPVLSAVRTINVVESVEGYVRNRLAIQEYSGSKPKRFSLTQLLVLEPAHLPRLELLRVSSSLQESGPCMDLLSRFPRVEKYIWSTRSSGGWCPQYEIGAIMETTSLSLAIDQASPGNMETAGKALSSFSALIPQLKSLQLAGRDMERCVLSATQVRDLLQGAQRLRQLTLARVEVHNPERIEWVPSSVFRLQIIARTDRRGEDVPRPPVVDCPGVKSLYVNLTSGRDSANLQSLQFRNLVSLFYVAPKRENDLHYDVTLFRSNPRLKRVVYSCSTLEGLEALGRSCGSSLEVLSLQQPKTRTGEILLYDIDAMAHLAAACTKLRFLEVRVCSRKMLNPLRTLKEFISRCNSLQEVVVVSTGRFNVKDFNYMDINSVNDGFCHHYLGPTRDIFVYRVDLQGFKQRWCKH
;
A
#
# COMPACT_ATOMS: atom_id res chain seq x y z
N MET A 1 -31.67 12.67 -31.56
CA MET A 1 -31.58 11.21 -31.54
C MET A 1 -32.97 10.63 -31.56
N THR A 2 -33.34 9.93 -32.62
CA THR A 2 -34.62 9.21 -32.73
C THR A 2 -34.58 7.92 -31.91
N ILE A 3 -35.74 7.35 -31.56
CA ILE A 3 -35.85 6.07 -30.84
C ILE A 3 -35.13 4.94 -31.61
N ILE A 4 -35.16 5.00 -32.94
CA ILE A 4 -34.48 4.07 -33.83
C ILE A 4 -32.96 4.18 -33.64
N GLU A 5 -32.38 5.40 -33.63
CA GLU A 5 -30.94 5.59 -33.39
C GLU A 5 -30.48 5.12 -31.99
N ARG A 6 -31.33 5.19 -30.97
CA ARG A 6 -31.03 4.62 -29.65
C ARG A 6 -30.97 3.10 -29.65
N LEU A 7 -31.98 2.47 -30.25
CA LEU A 7 -32.07 1.01 -30.37
C LEU A 7 -30.87 0.43 -31.14
N THR A 8 -30.40 1.11 -32.19
CA THR A 8 -29.20 0.67 -32.90
C THR A 8 -27.96 0.74 -32.02
N MET A 9 -27.80 1.78 -31.19
CA MET A 9 -26.62 1.95 -30.33
C MET A 9 -26.57 0.92 -29.19
N GLU A 10 -27.70 0.54 -28.62
CA GLU A 10 -27.77 -0.52 -27.60
C GLU A 10 -27.40 -1.89 -28.18
N ILE A 11 -27.91 -2.21 -29.38
CA ILE A 11 -27.57 -3.46 -30.07
C ILE A 11 -26.07 -3.48 -30.43
N LEU A 12 -25.52 -2.36 -30.89
CA LEU A 12 -24.11 -2.23 -31.23
C LEU A 12 -23.19 -2.36 -30.00
N ALA A 13 -23.62 -1.86 -28.83
CA ALA A 13 -22.89 -2.06 -27.59
C ALA A 13 -22.79 -3.55 -27.21
N VAL A 14 -23.90 -4.30 -27.33
CA VAL A 14 -23.91 -5.76 -27.10
C VAL A 14 -22.99 -6.49 -28.07
N VAL A 15 -23.01 -6.12 -29.36
CA VAL A 15 -22.09 -6.72 -30.36
C VAL A 15 -20.64 -6.44 -29.98
N ILE A 16 -20.33 -5.20 -29.56
CA ILE A 16 -18.98 -4.81 -29.12
C ILE A 16 -18.54 -5.58 -27.88
N GLU A 17 -19.44 -5.93 -26.96
CA GLU A 17 -19.11 -6.78 -25.81
C GLU A 17 -18.70 -8.21 -26.19
N MET A 18 -19.17 -8.70 -27.34
CA MET A 18 -18.89 -10.04 -27.86
C MET A 18 -17.62 -10.12 -28.70
N LEU A 19 -17.03 -8.98 -29.11
CA LEU A 19 -15.83 -8.95 -29.95
C LEU A 19 -14.55 -9.11 -29.13
N ASP A 20 -13.57 -9.80 -29.71
CA ASP A 20 -12.22 -9.90 -29.14
C ASP A 20 -11.40 -8.61 -29.36
N THR A 21 -10.31 -8.45 -28.61
CA THR A 21 -9.47 -7.23 -28.67
C THR A 21 -8.95 -6.93 -30.09
N PRO A 22 -8.46 -7.89 -30.90
CA PRO A 22 -8.06 -7.62 -32.28
C PRO A 22 -9.21 -7.11 -33.15
N SER A 23 -10.40 -7.70 -33.04
CA SER A 23 -11.58 -7.25 -33.79
C SER A 23 -12.02 -5.86 -33.37
N LEU A 24 -11.98 -5.56 -32.07
CA LEU A 24 -12.27 -4.23 -31.54
C LEU A 24 -11.28 -3.17 -32.03
N LEU A 25 -9.98 -3.48 -32.07
CA LEU A 25 -8.95 -2.58 -32.61
C LEU A 25 -9.13 -2.36 -34.11
N SER A 26 -9.41 -3.41 -34.88
CA SER A 26 -9.70 -3.32 -36.31
C SER A 26 -10.95 -2.47 -36.57
N LEU A 27 -12.01 -2.68 -35.77
CA LEU A 27 -13.26 -1.92 -35.86
C LEU A 27 -13.05 -0.44 -35.48
N GLN A 28 -12.22 -0.16 -34.47
CA GLN A 28 -11.84 1.21 -34.09
C GLN A 28 -11.07 1.91 -35.22
N GLN A 29 -10.15 1.21 -35.90
CA GLN A 29 -9.38 1.78 -37.01
C GLN A 29 -10.28 2.08 -38.22
N THR A 30 -11.16 1.14 -38.58
CA THR A 30 -11.92 1.15 -39.84
C THR A 30 -13.25 1.89 -39.76
N CYS A 31 -13.93 1.91 -38.61
CA CYS A 31 -15.28 2.47 -38.48
C CYS A 31 -15.34 3.69 -37.54
N ARG A 32 -15.44 4.90 -38.11
CA ARG A 32 -15.48 6.16 -37.34
C ARG A 32 -16.65 6.23 -36.35
N ALA A 33 -17.83 5.71 -36.70
CA ALA A 33 -19.02 5.73 -35.85
C ALA A 33 -18.88 4.81 -34.62
N MET A 34 -18.18 3.67 -34.75
CA MET A 34 -18.00 2.71 -33.65
C MET A 34 -16.82 3.05 -32.74
N ARG A 35 -15.95 4.00 -33.12
CA ARG A 35 -14.74 4.36 -32.35
C ARG A 35 -15.04 4.67 -30.88
N PHE A 36 -16.12 5.38 -30.61
CA PHE A 36 -16.47 5.75 -29.25
C PHE A 36 -16.89 4.54 -28.40
N LEU A 37 -17.75 3.68 -28.95
CA LEU A 37 -18.20 2.45 -28.28
C LEU A 37 -17.05 1.45 -28.08
N CYS A 38 -16.21 1.25 -29.10
CA CYS A 38 -15.01 0.43 -28.98
C CYS A 38 -14.03 1.03 -27.96
N ALA A 39 -13.94 2.37 -27.88
CA ALA A 39 -13.01 3.03 -26.99
C ALA A 39 -13.38 2.81 -25.51
N GLU A 40 -14.67 2.86 -25.17
CA GLU A 40 -15.13 2.54 -23.83
C GLU A 40 -14.78 1.08 -23.44
N ARG A 41 -14.97 0.13 -24.35
CA ARG A 41 -14.65 -1.28 -24.09
C ARG A 41 -13.15 -1.58 -24.01
N LEU A 42 -12.36 -0.99 -24.91
CA LEU A 42 -10.91 -1.19 -25.01
C LEU A 42 -10.14 -0.42 -23.93
N TRP A 43 -10.59 0.79 -23.61
CA TRP A 43 -9.83 1.76 -22.82
C TRP A 43 -10.51 2.17 -21.51
N GLY A 44 -11.78 1.80 -21.29
CA GLY A 44 -12.56 2.06 -20.06
C GLY A 44 -11.91 1.60 -18.76
N GLY A 45 -11.00 0.62 -18.84
CA GLY A 45 -10.21 0.12 -17.72
C GLY A 45 -8.73 0.48 -17.78
N LEU A 46 -8.30 1.23 -18.80
CA LEU A 46 -6.89 1.53 -19.04
C LEU A 46 -6.39 2.60 -18.08
N GLU A 47 -5.21 2.34 -17.50
CA GLU A 47 -4.44 3.37 -16.79
C GLU A 47 -3.27 3.85 -17.66
N LEU A 48 -3.26 5.14 -18.03
CA LEU A 48 -2.13 5.74 -18.72
C LEU A 48 -1.07 6.18 -17.72
N ASN A 49 0.18 5.75 -17.90
CA ASN A 49 1.29 6.13 -17.06
C ASN A 49 2.33 6.88 -17.88
N PHE A 50 2.46 8.19 -17.69
CA PHE A 50 3.55 8.96 -18.28
C PHE A 50 4.76 8.82 -17.36
N ALA A 51 5.81 8.15 -17.82
CA ALA A 51 7.03 7.97 -17.05
C ALA A 51 8.24 8.46 -17.84
N SER A 52 9.01 9.37 -17.25
CA SER A 52 10.25 9.87 -17.85
C SER A 52 11.39 8.84 -17.85
N ASP A 53 11.29 7.78 -17.04
CA ASP A 53 12.30 6.72 -16.93
C ASP A 53 11.67 5.36 -16.55
N GLN A 54 11.88 4.34 -17.40
CA GLN A 54 11.49 2.94 -17.14
C GLN A 54 12.15 2.33 -15.90
N ARG A 55 13.30 2.87 -15.48
CA ARG A 55 14.09 2.41 -14.33
C ARG A 55 13.77 3.14 -13.04
N SER A 56 12.86 4.11 -13.06
CA SER A 56 12.51 4.88 -11.86
C SER A 56 12.17 3.92 -10.71
N PRO A 57 12.92 3.99 -9.59
CA PRO A 57 12.60 3.24 -8.37
C PRO A 57 11.18 3.52 -7.89
N LEU A 58 10.61 4.68 -8.25
CA LEU A 58 9.29 5.13 -7.87
C LEU A 58 8.17 4.48 -8.70
N VAL A 59 8.40 4.22 -9.99
CA VAL A 59 7.53 3.38 -10.83
C VAL A 59 7.57 1.92 -10.35
N ARG A 60 8.75 1.45 -9.93
CA ARG A 60 8.90 0.13 -9.27
C ARG A 60 8.22 0.09 -7.90
N GLU A 61 8.36 1.12 -7.08
CA GLU A 61 7.77 1.22 -5.75
C GLU A 61 6.27 1.41 -5.78
N GLU A 62 5.70 2.08 -6.79
CA GLU A 62 4.25 2.21 -6.96
C GLU A 62 3.63 0.97 -7.59
N ARG A 63 4.35 0.28 -8.51
CA ARG A 63 4.07 -1.13 -8.85
C ARG A 63 4.04 -2.00 -7.60
N TRP A 64 4.99 -1.81 -6.68
CA TRP A 64 5.04 -2.52 -5.41
C TRP A 64 3.92 -2.07 -4.45
N ALA A 65 3.64 -0.77 -4.32
CA ALA A 65 2.65 -0.25 -3.38
C ALA A 65 1.21 -0.56 -3.80
N ARG A 66 0.89 -0.56 -5.10
CA ARG A 66 -0.40 -1.08 -5.61
C ARG A 66 -0.51 -2.60 -5.44
N HIS A 67 0.60 -3.33 -5.43
CA HIS A 67 0.62 -4.71 -4.93
C HIS A 67 0.38 -4.85 -3.42
N PHE A 68 0.56 -3.78 -2.62
CA PHE A 68 0.41 -3.77 -1.15
C PHE A 68 -0.88 -3.09 -0.63
N THR A 69 -1.59 -2.27 -1.43
CA THR A 69 -2.88 -1.66 -1.05
C THR A 69 -4.08 -2.60 -1.13
N GLY A 70 -3.87 -3.89 -1.40
CA GLY A 70 -4.94 -4.90 -1.37
C GLY A 70 -5.78 -5.01 -2.64
N ARG A 71 -5.28 -4.58 -3.81
CA ARG A 71 -5.89 -4.86 -5.13
C ARG A 71 -4.99 -5.74 -5.99
N LYS A 72 -4.50 -6.84 -5.43
CA LYS A 72 -3.62 -7.78 -6.15
C LYS A 72 -4.39 -8.87 -6.92
N GLY A 73 -5.60 -8.53 -7.38
CA GLY A 73 -6.40 -9.33 -8.32
C GLY A 73 -6.54 -8.67 -9.71
N ASP A 74 -6.01 -7.46 -9.90
CA ASP A 74 -6.18 -6.69 -11.14
C ASP A 74 -5.03 -6.86 -12.15
N SER A 75 -3.98 -7.63 -11.85
CA SER A 75 -2.86 -7.82 -12.80
C SER A 75 -3.27 -8.56 -14.09
N GLU A 76 -4.41 -9.24 -14.10
CA GLU A 76 -5.01 -9.82 -15.31
C GLU A 76 -6.19 -8.99 -15.87
N LYS A 77 -6.60 -7.87 -15.22
CA LYS A 77 -7.81 -7.14 -15.60
C LYS A 77 -7.67 -5.62 -15.80
N GLN A 78 -6.61 -4.98 -15.33
CA GLN A 78 -6.35 -3.58 -15.65
C GLN A 78 -5.19 -3.45 -16.64
N PRO A 79 -5.49 -3.24 -17.95
CA PRO A 79 -4.45 -2.92 -18.91
C PRO A 79 -3.83 -1.58 -18.51
N TRP A 80 -2.50 -1.51 -18.50
CA TRP A 80 -1.74 -0.30 -18.24
C TRP A 80 -0.89 0.00 -19.47
N MET A 81 -0.87 1.27 -19.89
CA MET A 81 0.01 1.72 -20.96
C MET A 81 1.03 2.70 -20.37
N VAL A 82 2.32 2.40 -20.54
CA VAL A 82 3.39 3.36 -20.21
C VAL A 82 3.75 4.09 -21.49
N ILE A 83 3.59 5.40 -21.48
CA ILE A 83 4.07 6.26 -22.55
C ILE A 83 5.46 6.74 -22.11
N ASN A 84 6.50 6.18 -22.72
CA ASN A 84 7.88 6.53 -22.39
C ASN A 84 8.25 7.85 -23.05
N SER A 85 9.26 8.54 -22.51
CA SER A 85 9.80 9.79 -23.06
C SER A 85 9.84 9.89 -24.61
N PRO A 86 10.42 8.93 -25.37
CA PRO A 86 10.45 9.00 -26.83
C PRO A 86 9.08 8.91 -27.50
N ASP A 87 8.11 8.27 -26.85
CA ASP A 87 6.75 8.05 -27.37
C ASP A 87 5.79 9.19 -26.98
N ILE A 88 6.19 10.09 -26.06
CA ILE A 88 5.33 11.19 -25.62
C ILE A 88 5.12 12.21 -26.72
N GLU A 89 6.15 12.54 -27.52
CA GLU A 89 5.99 13.45 -28.66
C GLU A 89 4.97 12.88 -29.67
N LEU A 90 5.07 11.59 -30.02
CA LEU A 90 4.11 10.90 -30.89
C LEU A 90 2.69 10.90 -30.30
N PHE A 91 2.56 10.63 -29.00
CA PHE A 91 1.28 10.69 -28.31
C PHE A 91 0.68 12.10 -28.36
N LEU A 92 1.48 13.14 -28.11
CA LEU A 92 1.01 14.52 -28.10
C LEU A 92 0.66 15.01 -29.51
N ASP A 93 1.39 14.57 -30.54
CA ASP A 93 1.05 14.88 -31.92
C ASP A 93 -0.26 14.19 -32.34
N ALA A 94 -0.45 12.92 -31.97
CA ALA A 94 -1.72 12.23 -32.16
C ALA A 94 -2.87 12.90 -31.39
N TYR A 95 -2.61 13.39 -30.17
CA TYR A 95 -3.57 14.16 -29.39
C TYR A 95 -3.95 15.47 -30.08
N LYS A 96 -2.97 16.27 -30.53
CA LYS A 96 -3.20 17.55 -31.24
C LYS A 96 -3.95 17.36 -32.56
N GLN A 97 -3.75 16.24 -33.23
CA GLN A 97 -4.50 15.86 -34.43
C GLN A 97 -5.94 15.39 -34.13
N GLY A 98 -6.36 15.37 -32.85
CA GLY A 98 -7.69 14.96 -32.42
C GLY A 98 -7.92 13.45 -32.47
N LEU A 99 -6.86 12.64 -32.66
CA LEU A 99 -6.98 11.19 -32.80
C LEU A 99 -7.24 10.48 -31.48
N LEU A 100 -6.85 11.10 -30.36
CA LEU A 100 -6.90 10.48 -29.03
C LEU A 100 -8.11 10.92 -28.18
N GLY A 101 -8.91 11.90 -28.62
CA GLY A 101 -10.05 12.41 -27.85
C GLY A 101 -11.00 11.31 -27.32
N PRO A 102 -11.52 10.41 -28.19
CA PRO A 102 -12.40 9.32 -27.78
C PRO A 102 -11.73 8.29 -26.86
N VAL A 103 -10.42 8.08 -27.02
CA VAL A 103 -9.64 7.16 -26.17
C VAL A 103 -9.48 7.75 -24.79
N LEU A 104 -9.08 9.02 -24.69
CA LEU A 104 -8.85 9.70 -23.42
C LEU A 104 -10.13 9.94 -22.63
N SER A 105 -11.27 10.18 -23.30
CA SER A 105 -12.56 10.26 -22.62
C SER A 105 -13.00 8.92 -22.00
N ALA A 106 -12.50 7.81 -22.53
CA ALA A 106 -12.75 6.47 -22.02
C ALA A 106 -11.72 6.03 -20.98
N VAL A 107 -10.49 6.56 -21.02
CA VAL A 107 -9.44 6.22 -20.05
C VAL A 107 -9.91 6.57 -18.64
N ARG A 108 -9.88 5.57 -17.76
CA ARG A 108 -10.32 5.71 -16.38
C ARG A 108 -9.41 6.60 -15.56
N THR A 109 -8.10 6.43 -15.76
CA THR A 109 -7.08 7.03 -14.90
C THR A 109 -5.86 7.40 -15.73
N ILE A 110 -5.37 8.61 -15.51
CA ILE A 110 -4.03 9.00 -15.94
C ILE A 110 -3.15 9.21 -14.70
N ASN A 111 -1.99 8.56 -14.71
CA ASN A 111 -0.92 8.72 -13.76
C ASN A 111 0.23 9.45 -14.49
N VAL A 112 0.61 10.63 -14.01
CA VAL A 112 1.83 11.31 -14.48
C VAL A 112 2.90 11.10 -13.43
N VAL A 113 3.97 10.37 -13.76
CA VAL A 113 5.10 10.09 -12.87
C VAL A 113 6.34 10.75 -13.44
N GLU A 114 6.66 11.94 -12.93
CA GLU A 114 7.96 12.52 -13.18
C GLU A 114 8.95 11.97 -12.15
N SER A 115 9.99 11.28 -12.61
CA SER A 115 11.05 10.77 -11.74
C SER A 115 12.36 11.47 -12.05
N VAL A 116 12.69 12.49 -11.27
CA VAL A 116 14.04 13.10 -11.29
C VAL A 116 15.07 12.15 -10.63
N GLU A 117 14.63 11.15 -9.86
CA GLU A 117 15.51 10.29 -9.05
C GLU A 117 16.30 9.22 -9.81
N GLY A 118 15.90 8.87 -11.04
CA GLY A 118 16.58 7.85 -11.86
C GLY A 118 18.02 8.23 -12.23
N TYR A 119 18.33 9.53 -12.21
CA TYR A 119 19.60 10.05 -12.70
C TYR A 119 20.74 10.07 -11.67
N VAL A 120 20.50 9.83 -10.37
CA VAL A 120 21.56 10.00 -9.35
C VAL A 120 22.02 8.69 -8.73
N ARG A 121 21.19 7.64 -8.70
CA ARG A 121 21.53 6.38 -8.01
C ARG A 121 22.60 5.53 -8.72
N ASN A 122 22.93 5.82 -9.98
CA ASN A 122 23.95 5.07 -10.70
C ASN A 122 24.96 6.01 -11.38
N ARG A 123 25.80 6.68 -10.58
CA ARG A 123 26.91 7.52 -11.07
C ARG A 123 27.80 6.82 -12.10
N LEU A 124 27.91 5.49 -12.02
CA LEU A 124 28.71 4.67 -12.95
C LEU A 124 28.03 4.47 -14.31
N ALA A 125 26.69 4.38 -14.37
CA ALA A 125 25.98 4.26 -15.65
C ALA A 125 25.87 5.58 -16.44
N ILE A 126 26.20 6.72 -15.82
CA ILE A 126 26.14 8.05 -16.45
C ILE A 126 27.38 8.30 -17.32
N GLN A 127 28.51 7.64 -17.04
CA GLN A 127 29.74 7.86 -17.82
C GLN A 127 29.67 7.27 -19.24
N GLU A 128 28.86 6.23 -19.47
CA GLU A 128 28.75 5.58 -20.78
C GLU A 128 27.83 6.31 -21.77
N TYR A 129 27.01 7.28 -21.33
CA TYR A 129 26.07 8.03 -22.18
C TYR A 129 26.46 9.53 -22.35
N SER A 130 27.76 9.81 -22.44
CA SER A 130 28.30 11.19 -22.47
C SER A 130 28.20 11.92 -23.83
N GLY A 131 27.46 11.38 -24.82
CA GLY A 131 27.36 11.98 -26.16
C GLY A 131 26.17 12.90 -26.43
N SER A 132 25.06 12.79 -25.70
CA SER A 132 23.87 13.65 -25.93
C SER A 132 23.16 13.93 -24.61
N LYS A 133 22.86 15.20 -24.34
CA LYS A 133 22.00 15.56 -23.21
C LYS A 133 20.65 14.88 -23.45
N PRO A 134 20.21 13.95 -22.59
CA PRO A 134 18.88 13.37 -22.75
C PRO A 134 17.86 14.50 -22.73
N LYS A 135 17.02 14.58 -23.78
CA LYS A 135 15.90 15.53 -23.83
C LYS A 135 15.05 15.27 -22.58
N ARG A 136 15.08 16.22 -21.64
CA ARG A 136 14.22 16.15 -20.46
C ARG A 136 12.78 16.21 -20.93
N PHE A 137 11.98 15.25 -20.51
CA PHE A 137 10.54 15.38 -20.60
C PHE A 137 10.13 16.64 -19.82
N SER A 138 9.52 17.62 -20.49
CA SER A 138 9.07 18.85 -19.83
C SER A 138 7.57 18.73 -19.57
N LEU A 139 7.14 18.94 -18.33
CA LEU A 139 5.73 19.00 -17.95
C LEU A 139 4.94 20.04 -18.79
N THR A 140 5.61 21.04 -19.36
CA THR A 140 5.01 21.98 -20.33
C THR A 140 4.35 21.28 -21.51
N GLN A 141 4.86 20.12 -21.93
CA GLN A 141 4.29 19.35 -23.03
C GLN A 141 2.92 18.76 -22.68
N LEU A 142 2.65 18.50 -21.39
CA LEU A 142 1.35 18.04 -20.91
C LEU A 142 0.34 19.18 -20.77
N LEU A 143 0.76 20.45 -20.79
CA LEU A 143 -0.15 21.59 -20.87
C LEU A 143 -0.93 21.62 -22.20
N VAL A 144 -0.65 20.73 -23.15
CA VAL A 144 -1.51 20.61 -24.33
C VAL A 144 -2.80 19.82 -24.00
N LEU A 145 -2.80 19.02 -22.93
CA LEU A 145 -3.95 18.20 -22.53
C LEU A 145 -5.07 19.05 -21.94
N GLU A 146 -6.28 18.85 -22.44
CA GLU A 146 -7.46 19.58 -21.97
C GLU A 146 -8.15 18.83 -20.83
N PRO A 147 -8.48 19.49 -19.70
CA PRO A 147 -9.17 18.88 -18.57
C PRO A 147 -10.48 18.18 -18.93
N ALA A 148 -11.22 18.73 -19.89
CA ALA A 148 -12.48 18.15 -20.37
C ALA A 148 -12.29 16.74 -20.98
N HIS A 149 -11.10 16.45 -21.52
CA HIS A 149 -10.79 15.13 -22.07
C HIS A 149 -10.30 14.15 -21.01
N LEU A 150 -9.97 14.64 -19.81
CA LEU A 150 -9.44 13.88 -18.68
C LEU A 150 -10.36 14.06 -17.46
N PRO A 151 -11.62 13.59 -17.51
CA PRO A 151 -12.60 13.83 -16.45
C PRO A 151 -12.19 13.21 -15.10
N ARG A 152 -11.20 12.30 -15.10
CA ARG A 152 -10.67 11.61 -13.92
C ARG A 152 -9.14 11.50 -13.97
N LEU A 153 -8.44 12.53 -13.51
CA LEU A 153 -7.01 12.48 -13.26
C LEU A 153 -6.77 11.99 -11.81
N GLU A 154 -6.55 10.70 -11.59
CA GLU A 154 -6.41 10.17 -10.22
C GLU A 154 -5.04 10.45 -9.59
N LEU A 155 -3.94 10.55 -10.37
CA LEU A 155 -2.60 10.69 -9.81
C LEU A 155 -1.71 11.64 -10.61
N LEU A 156 -1.43 12.81 -10.02
CA LEU A 156 -0.29 13.62 -10.43
C LEU A 156 0.85 13.38 -9.41
N ARG A 157 1.86 12.62 -9.81
CA ARG A 157 3.08 12.40 -9.03
C ARG A 157 4.17 13.33 -9.53
N VAL A 158 4.39 14.39 -8.77
CA VAL A 158 5.36 15.43 -9.09
C VAL A 158 6.56 15.24 -8.17
N SER A 159 7.63 14.64 -8.69
CA SER A 159 8.91 14.60 -7.99
C SER A 159 9.79 15.75 -8.47
N SER A 160 9.35 17.00 -8.31
CA SER A 160 10.14 18.15 -8.76
C SER A 160 11.29 18.44 -7.79
N SER A 161 12.50 18.65 -8.31
CA SER A 161 13.44 19.56 -7.65
C SER A 161 12.95 21.00 -7.87
N LEU A 162 12.89 21.79 -6.81
CA LEU A 162 12.22 23.10 -6.68
C LEU A 162 12.60 24.24 -7.67
N GLN A 163 13.38 23.97 -8.72
CA GLN A 163 13.79 24.98 -9.70
C GLN A 163 12.89 25.08 -10.94
N GLU A 164 11.94 24.15 -11.15
CA GLU A 164 11.11 24.09 -12.37
C GLU A 164 9.59 23.99 -12.06
N SER A 165 9.09 24.73 -11.05
CA SER A 165 7.72 24.55 -10.51
C SER A 165 6.58 25.15 -11.33
N GLY A 166 6.81 26.20 -12.14
CA GLY A 166 5.74 26.92 -12.85
C GLY A 166 4.84 26.02 -13.72
N PRO A 167 5.40 25.26 -14.69
CA PRO A 167 4.60 24.41 -15.57
C PRO A 167 3.83 23.31 -14.86
N CYS A 168 4.31 22.84 -13.72
CA CYS A 168 3.63 21.82 -12.94
C CYS A 168 2.39 22.37 -12.23
N MET A 169 2.50 23.58 -11.69
CA MET A 169 1.39 24.25 -11.02
C MET A 169 0.34 24.72 -12.02
N ASP A 170 0.77 25.17 -13.19
CA ASP A 170 -0.12 25.42 -14.33
C ASP A 170 -0.90 24.16 -14.72
N LEU A 171 -0.23 23.00 -14.77
CA LEU A 171 -0.89 21.72 -15.04
C LEU A 171 -1.92 21.40 -13.95
N LEU A 172 -1.55 21.51 -12.67
CA LEU A 172 -2.44 21.24 -11.53
C LEU A 172 -3.67 22.14 -11.50
N SER A 173 -3.50 23.44 -11.76
CA SER A 173 -4.62 24.41 -11.78
C SER A 173 -5.65 24.12 -12.87
N ARG A 174 -5.24 23.43 -13.95
CA ARG A 174 -6.14 23.04 -15.03
C ARG A 174 -6.96 21.81 -14.69
N PHE A 175 -6.46 20.88 -13.88
CA PHE A 175 -7.20 19.68 -13.53
C PHE A 175 -7.96 19.86 -12.21
N PRO A 176 -9.29 20.09 -12.24
CA PRO A 176 -10.06 20.41 -11.05
C PRO A 176 -10.06 19.28 -10.01
N ARG A 177 -9.77 18.03 -10.43
CA ARG A 177 -9.79 16.85 -9.57
C ARG A 177 -8.48 16.09 -9.68
N VAL A 178 -7.66 16.21 -8.64
CA VAL A 178 -6.48 15.36 -8.41
C VAL A 178 -6.77 14.49 -7.19
N GLU A 179 -6.95 13.18 -7.36
CA GLU A 179 -7.32 12.33 -6.22
C GLU A 179 -6.16 12.12 -5.25
N LYS A 180 -4.94 11.92 -5.78
CA LYS A 180 -3.71 11.69 -5.04
C LYS A 180 -2.58 12.58 -5.54
N TYR A 181 -1.98 13.32 -4.60
CA TYR A 181 -0.79 14.13 -4.85
C TYR A 181 0.42 13.56 -4.10
N ILE A 182 1.55 13.39 -4.78
CA ILE A 182 2.80 12.94 -4.16
C ILE A 182 3.86 14.02 -4.36
N TRP A 183 4.43 14.51 -3.26
CA TRP A 183 5.45 15.55 -3.25
C TRP A 183 6.72 15.10 -2.54
N SER A 184 7.88 15.61 -2.95
CA SER A 184 9.18 15.31 -2.32
C SER A 184 9.94 16.59 -2.03
N THR A 185 10.34 16.81 -0.77
CA THR A 185 11.12 17.96 -0.28
C THR A 185 12.59 17.89 -0.72
N ARG A 186 12.91 17.67 -2.00
CA ARG A 186 14.31 17.74 -2.46
C ARG A 186 14.69 19.20 -2.74
N SER A 187 15.07 19.93 -1.70
CA SER A 187 15.72 21.23 -1.89
C SER A 187 16.57 21.67 -0.71
N SER A 188 17.82 21.92 -1.03
CA SER A 188 18.71 22.84 -0.29
C SER A 188 18.39 24.32 -0.54
N GLY A 189 17.36 24.64 -1.32
CA GLY A 189 16.93 26.02 -1.62
C GLY A 189 15.65 26.39 -0.87
N GLY A 190 15.71 27.46 -0.07
CA GLY A 190 14.65 27.90 0.85
C GLY A 190 13.41 28.53 0.21
N TRP A 191 12.85 27.93 -0.85
CA TRP A 191 11.59 28.39 -1.43
C TRP A 191 10.38 27.79 -0.69
N CYS A 192 9.38 28.62 -0.42
CA CYS A 192 8.18 28.29 0.34
C CYS A 192 6.95 28.29 -0.61
N PRO A 193 6.22 27.17 -0.76
CA PRO A 193 5.09 27.05 -1.70
C PRO A 193 3.83 27.88 -1.39
N GLN A 194 3.94 28.96 -0.61
CA GLN A 194 2.80 29.74 -0.10
C GLN A 194 1.87 30.31 -1.18
N TYR A 195 2.33 30.47 -2.43
CA TYR A 195 1.59 31.25 -3.43
C TYR A 195 0.68 30.44 -4.39
N GLU A 196 0.75 29.12 -4.44
CA GLU A 196 0.10 28.38 -5.56
C GLU A 196 -0.72 27.13 -5.16
N ILE A 197 -0.82 26.80 -3.86
CA ILE A 197 -1.56 25.62 -3.39
C ILE A 197 -3.10 25.74 -3.57
N GLY A 198 -3.61 26.95 -3.84
CA GLY A 198 -5.03 27.18 -4.11
C GLY A 198 -5.59 26.33 -5.28
N ALA A 199 -4.75 25.94 -6.23
CA ALA A 199 -5.12 25.06 -7.34
C ALA A 199 -5.46 23.61 -6.92
N ILE A 200 -4.99 23.16 -5.75
CA ILE A 200 -5.02 21.74 -5.34
C ILE A 200 -6.18 21.44 -4.37
N MET A 201 -7.08 22.41 -4.14
CA MET A 201 -8.08 22.36 -3.08
C MET A 201 -8.96 21.11 -3.07
N GLU A 202 -9.27 20.47 -4.21
CA GLU A 202 -10.14 19.29 -4.25
C GLU A 202 -9.45 17.96 -3.90
N THR A 203 -8.14 17.98 -3.60
CA THR A 203 -7.39 16.74 -3.33
C THR A 203 -7.84 16.09 -2.02
N THR A 204 -8.06 14.76 -2.06
CA THR A 204 -8.46 14.00 -0.86
C THR A 204 -7.37 13.07 -0.32
N SER A 205 -6.29 12.86 -1.06
CA SER A 205 -5.12 12.08 -0.61
C SER A 205 -3.81 12.81 -0.89
N LEU A 206 -2.95 12.91 0.12
CA LEU A 206 -1.64 13.56 0.01
C LEU A 206 -0.54 12.63 0.52
N SER A 207 0.56 12.53 -0.23
CA SER A 207 1.79 11.85 0.20
C SER A 207 2.94 12.84 0.16
N LEU A 208 3.52 13.13 1.33
CA LEU A 208 4.67 14.03 1.49
C LEU A 208 5.91 13.21 1.80
N ALA A 209 6.91 13.25 0.92
CA ALA A 209 8.22 12.70 1.17
C ALA A 209 9.12 13.79 1.79
N ILE A 210 9.64 13.51 2.98
CA ILE A 210 10.40 14.44 3.82
C ILE A 210 11.86 13.97 3.85
N ASP A 211 12.76 14.84 3.41
CA ASP A 211 14.21 14.65 3.43
C ASP A 211 14.76 15.29 4.72
N GLN A 212 15.48 14.53 5.54
CA GLN A 212 16.09 15.04 6.76
C GLN A 212 17.43 14.36 7.00
N ALA A 213 18.52 15.11 6.80
CA ALA A 213 19.87 14.66 7.14
C ALA A 213 20.56 15.51 8.24
N SER A 214 19.94 16.58 8.75
CA SER A 214 20.60 17.42 9.77
C SER A 214 19.63 18.19 10.68
N PRO A 215 20.01 18.51 11.94
CA PRO A 215 19.20 19.30 12.88
C PRO A 215 18.79 20.67 12.36
N GLY A 216 19.61 21.29 11.49
CA GLY A 216 19.27 22.57 10.82
C GLY A 216 18.11 22.48 9.83
N ASN A 217 17.75 21.28 9.37
CA ASN A 217 16.66 21.07 8.42
C ASN A 217 15.28 20.88 9.10
N MET A 218 15.20 20.84 10.43
CA MET A 218 13.92 20.70 11.13
C MET A 218 13.00 21.91 10.92
N GLU A 219 13.55 23.13 10.94
CA GLU A 219 12.77 24.34 10.70
C GLU A 219 12.24 24.39 9.25
N THR A 220 13.09 23.99 8.30
CA THR A 220 12.73 23.91 6.87
C THR A 220 11.63 22.87 6.63
N ALA A 221 11.70 21.71 7.29
CA ALA A 221 10.63 20.72 7.23
C ALA A 221 9.32 21.28 7.79
N GLY A 222 9.36 22.00 8.92
CA GLY A 222 8.19 22.68 9.47
C GLY A 222 7.56 23.69 8.51
N LYS A 223 8.37 24.53 7.87
CA LYS A 223 7.91 25.50 6.85
C LYS A 223 7.34 24.83 5.60
N ALA A 224 7.96 23.74 5.15
CA ALA A 224 7.44 22.95 4.04
C ALA A 224 6.08 22.32 4.39
N LEU A 225 5.95 21.76 5.59
CA LEU A 225 4.70 21.16 6.08
C LEU A 225 3.59 22.21 6.24
N SER A 226 3.89 23.38 6.81
CA SER A 226 2.90 24.44 7.01
C SER A 226 2.34 24.99 5.70
N SER A 227 3.10 24.91 4.60
CA SER A 227 2.61 25.28 3.28
C SER A 227 1.42 24.42 2.84
N PHE A 228 1.36 23.15 3.24
CA PHE A 228 0.24 22.25 2.91
C PHE A 228 -0.98 22.39 3.83
N SER A 229 -0.92 23.24 4.86
CA SER A 229 -2.00 23.41 5.86
C SER A 229 -3.37 23.71 5.24
N ALA A 230 -3.41 24.45 4.12
CA ALA A 230 -4.66 24.76 3.40
C ALA A 230 -5.37 23.52 2.83
N LEU A 231 -4.64 22.44 2.51
CA LEU A 231 -5.22 21.20 1.98
C LEU A 231 -5.76 20.29 3.09
N ILE A 232 -5.20 20.38 4.28
CA ILE A 232 -5.44 19.47 5.41
C ILE A 232 -6.92 19.29 5.76
N PRO A 233 -7.76 20.34 5.79
CA PRO A 233 -9.19 20.19 6.12
C PRO A 233 -9.96 19.28 5.15
N GLN A 234 -9.48 19.11 3.92
CA GLN A 234 -10.16 18.33 2.88
C GLN A 234 -9.66 16.89 2.77
N LEU A 235 -8.45 16.61 3.28
CA LEU A 235 -7.82 15.30 3.15
C LEU A 235 -8.58 14.21 3.89
N LYS A 236 -8.73 13.06 3.23
CA LYS A 236 -9.16 11.79 3.80
C LYS A 236 -7.98 10.86 4.08
N SER A 237 -6.87 11.02 3.36
CA SER A 237 -5.66 10.23 3.53
C SER A 237 -4.40 11.11 3.49
N LEU A 238 -3.49 10.90 4.43
CA LEU A 238 -2.18 11.54 4.47
C LEU A 238 -1.10 10.48 4.68
N GLN A 239 -0.03 10.56 3.90
CA GLN A 239 1.17 9.78 4.07
C GLN A 239 2.36 10.69 4.25
N LEU A 240 3.11 10.52 5.33
CA LEU A 240 4.40 11.14 5.56
C LEU A 240 5.47 10.07 5.37
N ALA A 241 6.41 10.32 4.46
CA ALA A 241 7.42 9.35 4.06
C ALA A 241 8.84 9.90 4.24
N GLY A 242 9.64 9.31 5.12
CA GLY A 242 11.07 9.58 5.19
C GLY A 242 11.82 8.96 4.00
N ARG A 243 13.06 9.38 3.77
CA ARG A 243 13.93 8.86 2.70
C ARG A 243 14.46 7.46 2.99
N ASP A 244 14.88 6.77 1.93
CA ASP A 244 15.21 5.33 1.91
C ASP A 244 16.35 4.85 2.83
N MET A 245 17.13 5.75 3.44
CA MET A 245 18.36 5.42 4.19
C MET A 245 18.59 6.30 5.43
N GLU A 246 17.72 7.28 5.70
CA GLU A 246 17.94 8.30 6.73
C GLU A 246 16.77 8.29 7.72
N ARG A 247 17.08 8.47 9.00
CA ARG A 247 16.07 8.63 10.06
C ARG A 247 15.39 9.99 9.90
N CYS A 248 14.16 10.00 9.40
CA CYS A 248 13.31 11.20 9.40
C CYS A 248 12.61 11.32 10.76
N VAL A 249 12.91 12.37 11.51
CA VAL A 249 12.32 12.64 12.83
C VAL A 249 11.52 13.94 12.78
N LEU A 250 10.23 13.85 13.05
CA LEU A 250 9.35 15.00 13.23
C LEU A 250 9.03 15.18 14.71
N SER A 251 8.93 16.40 15.20
CA SER A 251 8.38 16.61 16.54
C SER A 251 6.87 16.39 16.54
N ALA A 252 6.31 15.91 17.66
CA ALA A 252 4.87 15.77 17.81
C ALA A 252 4.11 17.09 17.60
N THR A 253 4.71 18.21 18.01
CA THR A 253 4.21 19.58 17.75
C THR A 253 4.07 19.84 16.25
N GLN A 254 5.12 19.57 15.46
CA GLN A 254 5.07 19.76 14.00
C GLN A 254 3.98 18.91 13.35
N VAL A 255 3.82 17.67 13.79
CA VAL A 255 2.79 16.77 13.25
C VAL A 255 1.39 17.24 13.67
N ARG A 256 1.21 17.64 14.93
CA ARG A 256 -0.06 18.20 15.41
C ARG A 256 -0.46 19.46 14.66
N ASP A 257 0.47 20.39 14.49
CA ASP A 257 0.22 21.67 13.83
C ASP A 257 -0.07 21.47 12.34
N LEU A 258 0.64 20.54 11.67
CA LEU A 258 0.29 20.11 10.32
C LEU A 258 -1.12 19.52 10.25
N LEU A 259 -1.51 18.71 11.23
CA LEU A 259 -2.80 18.03 11.26
C LEU A 259 -3.91 18.86 11.90
N GLN A 260 -3.64 20.12 12.22
CA GLN A 260 -4.63 21.04 12.76
C GLN A 260 -5.74 21.26 11.72
N GLY A 261 -6.99 21.00 12.12
CA GLY A 261 -8.13 21.10 11.21
C GLY A 261 -8.38 19.86 10.33
N ALA A 262 -7.62 18.77 10.49
CA ALA A 262 -7.77 17.51 9.74
C ALA A 262 -9.04 16.69 10.11
N GLN A 263 -10.21 17.32 10.21
CA GLN A 263 -11.46 16.71 10.68
C GLN A 263 -11.96 15.57 9.78
N ARG A 264 -11.56 15.57 8.50
CA ARG A 264 -11.94 14.56 7.50
C ARG A 264 -10.91 13.45 7.32
N LEU A 265 -9.73 13.58 7.94
CA LEU A 265 -8.62 12.65 7.77
C LEU A 265 -8.97 11.30 8.39
N ARG A 266 -9.08 10.26 7.58
CA ARG A 266 -9.42 8.89 8.01
C ARG A 266 -8.22 7.97 8.05
N GLN A 267 -7.22 8.21 7.21
CA GLN A 267 -6.01 7.41 7.11
C GLN A 267 -4.76 8.28 7.29
N LEU A 268 -3.89 7.87 8.20
CA LEU A 268 -2.57 8.45 8.40
C LEU A 268 -1.52 7.36 8.22
N THR A 269 -0.49 7.62 7.41
CA THR A 269 0.61 6.68 7.16
C THR A 269 1.94 7.34 7.48
N LEU A 270 2.71 6.73 8.37
CA LEU A 270 4.07 7.12 8.71
C LEU A 270 5.04 6.08 8.14
N ALA A 271 5.62 6.39 6.99
CA ALA A 271 6.56 5.51 6.31
C ALA A 271 8.00 6.01 6.52
N ARG A 272 8.78 5.32 7.34
CA ARG A 272 10.17 5.70 7.68
C ARG A 272 10.23 7.08 8.37
N VAL A 273 9.18 7.44 9.09
CA VAL A 273 9.08 8.67 9.88
C VAL A 273 8.91 8.29 11.34
N GLU A 274 9.73 8.88 12.20
CA GLU A 274 9.62 8.83 13.65
C GLU A 274 9.04 10.15 14.16
N VAL A 275 8.11 10.06 15.10
CA VAL A 275 7.50 11.20 15.78
C VAL A 275 8.08 11.28 17.18
N HIS A 276 8.99 12.23 17.39
CA HIS A 276 9.57 12.50 18.70
C HIS A 276 8.56 13.26 19.56
N ASN A 277 8.14 12.66 20.67
CA ASN A 277 7.07 13.19 21.52
C ASN A 277 7.43 13.21 23.01
N PRO A 278 8.37 14.06 23.45
CA PRO A 278 8.79 14.10 24.86
C PRO A 278 7.71 14.68 25.79
N GLU A 279 6.78 15.47 25.26
CA GLU A 279 5.80 16.27 26.04
C GLU A 279 4.39 15.66 26.06
N ARG A 280 4.21 14.41 25.62
CA ARG A 280 2.90 13.72 25.57
C ARG A 280 1.85 14.47 24.75
N ILE A 281 2.28 15.11 23.66
CA ILE A 281 1.38 15.86 22.78
C ILE A 281 0.48 14.88 22.04
N GLU A 282 -0.83 15.11 22.10
CA GLU A 282 -1.81 14.40 21.29
C GLU A 282 -1.73 14.90 19.84
N TRP A 283 -0.94 14.21 19.02
CA TRP A 283 -0.69 14.61 17.62
C TRP A 283 -1.53 13.83 16.60
N VAL A 284 -2.17 12.73 17.01
CA VAL A 284 -3.05 11.93 16.13
C VAL A 284 -4.49 12.46 16.23
N PRO A 285 -5.06 13.02 15.14
CA PRO A 285 -6.44 13.50 15.18
C PRO A 285 -7.44 12.38 15.48
N SER A 286 -8.48 12.70 16.24
CA SER A 286 -9.56 11.75 16.58
C SER A 286 -10.34 11.24 15.35
N SER A 287 -10.28 11.96 14.23
CA SER A 287 -10.85 11.58 12.94
C SER A 287 -10.16 10.37 12.30
N VAL A 288 -8.88 10.11 12.65
CA VAL A 288 -8.05 9.06 12.08
C VAL A 288 -8.52 7.69 12.55
N PHE A 289 -9.10 6.94 11.62
CA PHE A 289 -9.59 5.59 11.84
C PHE A 289 -8.51 4.53 11.55
N ARG A 290 -7.65 4.80 10.57
CA ARG A 290 -6.59 3.90 10.12
C ARG A 290 -5.22 4.55 10.28
N LEU A 291 -4.35 3.91 11.06
CA LEU A 291 -2.97 4.31 11.22
C LEU A 291 -2.07 3.25 10.61
N GLN A 292 -1.11 3.67 9.78
CA GLN A 292 -0.07 2.79 9.23
C GLN A 292 1.30 3.28 9.67
N ILE A 293 2.13 2.38 10.19
CA ILE A 293 3.51 2.64 10.59
C ILE A 293 4.39 1.65 9.84
N ILE A 294 5.20 2.17 8.92
CA ILE A 294 6.13 1.37 8.12
C ILE A 294 7.52 1.83 8.51
N ALA A 295 8.17 1.16 9.44
CA ALA A 295 9.49 1.57 9.92
C ALA A 295 10.59 0.69 9.32
N ARG A 296 11.65 1.34 8.82
CA ARG A 296 12.96 0.70 8.67
C ARG A 296 13.78 1.04 9.90
N THR A 297 14.40 0.06 10.57
CA THR A 297 15.28 0.40 11.69
C THR A 297 16.50 1.12 11.15
N ASP A 298 16.80 2.28 11.73
CA ASP A 298 18.15 2.80 11.71
C ASP A 298 18.97 2.12 12.83
N ARG A 299 20.27 1.91 12.59
CA ARG A 299 21.16 0.99 13.32
C ARG A 299 21.68 1.51 14.66
N ARG A 300 21.19 2.62 15.19
CA ARG A 300 21.84 3.26 16.34
C ARG A 300 21.13 2.90 17.64
N GLY A 301 21.80 2.06 18.43
CA GLY A 301 21.40 1.67 19.77
C GLY A 301 21.60 2.78 20.79
N GLU A 302 21.09 3.97 20.49
CA GLU A 302 20.94 5.00 21.50
C GLU A 302 19.69 4.66 22.31
N ASP A 303 19.84 4.61 23.63
CA ASP A 303 18.75 4.47 24.58
C ASP A 303 17.86 5.71 24.50
N VAL A 304 16.93 5.71 23.54
CA VAL A 304 15.91 6.76 23.46
C VAL A 304 15.04 6.61 24.71
N PRO A 305 14.89 7.65 25.55
CA PRO A 305 14.00 7.62 26.70
C PRO A 305 12.61 7.15 26.26
N ARG A 306 11.98 6.26 27.05
CA ARG A 306 10.62 5.80 26.74
C ARG A 306 9.70 7.02 26.62
N PRO A 307 9.17 7.31 25.42
CA PRO A 307 8.31 8.47 25.25
C PRO A 307 7.03 8.30 26.08
N PRO A 308 6.44 9.39 26.57
CA PRO A 308 5.14 9.33 27.22
C PRO A 308 4.07 8.76 26.28
N VAL A 309 3.13 8.04 26.88
CA VAL A 309 2.07 7.32 26.15
C VAL A 309 0.92 8.25 25.79
N VAL A 310 0.54 8.29 24.52
CA VAL A 310 -0.57 9.04 23.94
C VAL A 310 -1.69 8.10 23.57
N ASP A 311 -2.89 8.36 24.07
CA ASP A 311 -4.08 7.58 23.73
C ASP A 311 -4.57 7.94 22.31
N CYS A 312 -4.89 6.91 21.53
CA CYS A 312 -5.42 7.02 20.16
C CYS A 312 -6.81 6.36 20.06
N PRO A 313 -7.85 6.89 20.72
CA PRO A 313 -9.15 6.23 20.84
C PRO A 313 -9.92 6.11 19.52
N GLY A 314 -9.64 6.98 18.54
CA GLY A 314 -10.27 6.99 17.22
C GLY A 314 -9.75 5.90 16.26
N VAL A 315 -8.54 5.40 16.49
CA VAL A 315 -7.90 4.41 15.62
C VAL A 315 -8.54 3.04 15.84
N LYS A 316 -9.14 2.47 14.79
CA LYS A 316 -9.72 1.12 14.81
C LYS A 316 -8.96 0.12 13.93
N SER A 317 -8.12 0.61 13.03
CA SER A 317 -7.30 -0.21 12.13
C SER A 317 -5.84 0.21 12.26
N LEU A 318 -4.99 -0.68 12.73
CA LEU A 318 -3.56 -0.45 12.85
C LEU A 318 -2.81 -1.36 11.87
N TYR A 319 -1.93 -0.78 11.06
CA TYR A 319 -1.00 -1.50 10.20
C TYR A 319 0.43 -1.19 10.62
N VAL A 320 1.21 -2.21 10.94
CA VAL A 320 2.59 -2.11 11.36
C VAL A 320 3.42 -3.04 10.49
N ASN A 321 4.43 -2.46 9.85
CA ASN A 321 5.46 -3.20 9.16
C ASN A 321 6.82 -2.68 9.59
N LEU A 322 7.48 -3.42 10.47
CA LEU A 322 8.84 -3.14 10.92
C LEU A 322 9.77 -4.00 10.08
N THR A 323 10.74 -3.45 9.36
CA THR A 323 11.63 -4.29 8.54
C THR A 323 12.76 -4.94 9.32
N SER A 324 12.97 -4.56 10.58
CA SER A 324 14.21 -4.95 11.29
C SER A 324 14.11 -4.96 12.82
N GLY A 325 12.90 -5.19 13.35
CA GLY A 325 12.75 -5.88 14.63
C GLY A 325 12.84 -5.07 15.92
N ARG A 326 13.34 -3.83 15.88
CA ARG A 326 13.15 -2.89 16.99
C ARG A 326 11.84 -2.14 16.82
N ASP A 327 11.12 -1.99 17.92
CA ASP A 327 9.92 -1.18 17.95
C ASP A 327 10.27 0.26 17.59
N SER A 328 9.53 0.82 16.64
CA SER A 328 9.61 2.26 16.41
C SER A 328 9.18 2.97 17.70
N ALA A 329 9.88 4.04 18.10
CA ALA A 329 9.45 4.87 19.23
C ALA A 329 7.97 5.29 19.12
N ASN A 330 7.47 5.46 17.88
CA ASN A 330 6.07 5.71 17.57
C ASN A 330 5.11 4.64 18.11
N LEU A 331 5.48 3.35 18.10
CA LEU A 331 4.56 2.31 18.57
C LEU A 331 4.48 2.29 20.08
N GLN A 332 5.62 2.47 20.75
CA GLN A 332 5.70 2.50 22.21
C GLN A 332 5.04 3.75 22.81
N SER A 333 5.02 4.87 22.08
CA SER A 333 4.35 6.10 22.50
C SER A 333 2.84 6.10 22.27
N LEU A 334 2.26 5.09 21.62
CA LEU A 334 0.84 5.10 21.25
C LEU A 334 0.08 3.97 21.96
N GLN A 335 -1.02 4.34 22.61
CA GLN A 335 -1.96 3.42 23.23
C GLN A 335 -3.25 3.37 22.43
N PHE A 336 -3.71 2.15 22.15
CA PHE A 336 -4.94 1.90 21.42
C PHE A 336 -5.92 1.14 22.31
N ARG A 337 -7.20 1.54 22.32
CA ARG A 337 -8.25 0.92 23.16
C ARG A 337 -9.43 0.34 22.38
N ASN A 338 -9.52 0.63 21.07
CA ASN A 338 -10.68 0.32 20.23
C ASN A 338 -10.29 -0.33 18.89
N LEU A 339 -9.15 -1.02 18.83
CA LEU A 339 -8.73 -1.72 17.62
C LEU A 339 -9.71 -2.86 17.28
N VAL A 340 -10.13 -2.87 16.03
CA VAL A 340 -10.95 -3.92 15.41
C VAL A 340 -10.10 -4.73 14.43
N SER A 341 -9.12 -4.08 13.79
CA SER A 341 -8.20 -4.70 12.84
C SER A 341 -6.76 -4.37 13.19
N LEU A 342 -5.92 -5.40 13.27
CA LEU A 342 -4.49 -5.30 13.48
C LEU A 342 -3.77 -6.06 12.37
N PHE A 343 -2.88 -5.37 11.68
CA PHE A 343 -1.87 -5.98 10.84
C PHE A 343 -0.52 -5.66 11.45
N TYR A 344 0.18 -6.65 11.97
CA TYR A 344 1.40 -6.47 12.72
C TYR A 344 2.47 -7.43 12.22
N VAL A 345 3.42 -6.91 11.45
CA VAL A 345 4.54 -7.68 10.91
C VAL A 345 5.86 -7.08 11.37
N ALA A 346 6.60 -7.88 12.13
CA ALA A 346 7.94 -7.56 12.60
C ALA A 346 8.81 -8.82 12.52
N PRO A 347 9.97 -8.79 11.82
CA PRO A 347 10.75 -9.98 11.51
C PRO A 347 11.52 -10.52 12.71
N LYS A 348 11.79 -9.70 13.73
CA LYS A 348 12.54 -10.12 14.93
C LYS A 348 12.41 -9.16 16.10
N ARG A 349 11.45 -9.32 17.01
CA ARG A 349 11.50 -8.61 18.30
C ARG A 349 12.45 -9.35 19.22
N GLU A 350 13.55 -8.71 19.60
CA GLU A 350 14.46 -9.34 20.55
C GLU A 350 14.00 -9.20 22.01
N ASN A 351 13.20 -8.20 22.44
CA ASN A 351 13.00 -8.01 23.90
C ASN A 351 11.73 -7.29 24.41
N ASP A 352 10.73 -6.90 23.60
CA ASP A 352 9.53 -6.20 24.13
C ASP A 352 8.27 -7.07 24.11
N LEU A 353 8.30 -8.15 24.89
CA LEU A 353 7.13 -9.00 25.18
C LEU A 353 5.99 -8.20 25.80
N HIS A 354 6.31 -7.16 26.56
CA HIS A 354 5.33 -6.40 27.30
C HIS A 354 4.39 -5.62 26.38
N TYR A 355 4.89 -5.13 25.25
CA TYR A 355 4.08 -4.39 24.29
C TYR A 355 2.95 -5.23 23.69
N ASP A 356 3.24 -6.42 23.15
CA ASP A 356 2.20 -7.25 22.51
C ASP A 356 1.11 -7.66 23.48
N VAL A 357 1.53 -8.07 24.69
CA VAL A 357 0.60 -8.43 25.77
C VAL A 357 -0.29 -7.24 26.12
N THR A 358 0.29 -6.04 26.26
CA THR A 358 -0.45 -4.82 26.56
C THR A 358 -1.38 -4.42 25.41
N LEU A 359 -0.94 -4.56 24.16
CA LEU A 359 -1.73 -4.28 22.96
C LEU A 359 -2.97 -5.17 22.90
N PHE A 360 -2.82 -6.48 23.10
CA PHE A 360 -3.96 -7.40 23.06
C PHE A 360 -4.90 -7.21 24.26
N ARG A 361 -4.36 -7.04 25.48
CA ARG A 361 -5.17 -6.78 26.69
C ARG A 361 -5.99 -5.50 26.57
N SER A 362 -5.44 -4.47 25.95
CA SER A 362 -6.12 -3.18 25.77
C SER A 362 -7.14 -3.20 24.64
N ASN A 363 -7.16 -4.24 23.78
CA ASN A 363 -8.02 -4.32 22.60
C ASN A 363 -8.79 -5.64 22.50
N PRO A 364 -9.64 -5.98 23.49
CA PRO A 364 -10.38 -7.25 23.54
C PRO A 364 -11.47 -7.40 22.47
N ARG A 365 -11.65 -6.40 21.60
CA ARG A 365 -12.62 -6.37 20.50
C ARG A 365 -11.98 -6.61 19.13
N LEU A 366 -10.72 -7.01 19.09
CA LEU A 366 -10.02 -7.33 17.84
C LEU A 366 -10.75 -8.45 17.09
N LYS A 367 -11.12 -8.18 15.84
CA LYS A 367 -11.79 -9.13 14.94
C LYS A 367 -10.86 -9.71 13.90
N ARG A 368 -9.92 -8.90 13.42
CA ARG A 368 -9.00 -9.27 12.34
C ARG A 368 -7.58 -9.04 12.81
N VAL A 369 -6.78 -10.10 12.84
CA VAL A 369 -5.39 -10.04 13.28
C VAL A 369 -4.52 -10.74 12.25
N VAL A 370 -3.59 -9.99 11.65
CA VAL A 370 -2.42 -10.55 11.00
C VAL A 370 -1.26 -10.30 11.94
N TYR A 371 -0.64 -11.34 12.47
CA TYR A 371 0.37 -11.22 13.51
C TYR A 371 1.59 -12.07 13.18
N SER A 372 2.74 -11.42 13.08
CA SER A 372 4.04 -12.08 13.02
C SER A 372 4.40 -12.54 14.43
N CYS A 373 3.97 -13.75 14.76
CA CYS A 373 4.06 -14.34 16.09
C CYS A 373 5.52 -14.51 16.52
N SER A 374 6.03 -13.58 17.32
CA SER A 374 7.41 -13.68 17.81
C SER A 374 7.56 -14.56 19.05
N THR A 375 6.52 -14.73 19.87
CA THR A 375 6.64 -15.33 21.21
C THR A 375 5.39 -16.07 21.68
N LEU A 376 5.57 -16.98 22.65
CA LEU A 376 4.51 -17.78 23.27
C LEU A 376 3.52 -16.89 24.03
N GLU A 377 4.03 -15.97 24.84
CA GLU A 377 3.26 -15.07 25.69
C GLU A 377 2.36 -14.14 24.86
N GLY A 378 2.82 -13.75 23.66
CA GLY A 378 2.04 -12.97 22.70
C GLY A 378 0.82 -13.74 22.19
N LEU A 379 0.98 -15.02 21.83
CA LEU A 379 -0.13 -15.89 21.43
C LEU A 379 -1.11 -16.14 22.57
N GLU A 380 -0.60 -16.40 23.77
CA GLU A 380 -1.44 -16.60 24.95
C GLU A 380 -2.25 -15.34 25.27
N ALA A 381 -1.62 -14.17 25.22
CA ALA A 381 -2.30 -12.90 25.45
C ALA A 381 -3.35 -12.61 24.37
N LEU A 382 -3.06 -12.93 23.10
CA LEU A 382 -4.02 -12.84 22.00
C LEU A 382 -5.23 -13.74 22.25
N GLY A 383 -5.02 -15.01 22.62
CA GLY A 383 -6.10 -15.95 22.93
C GLY A 383 -6.94 -15.52 24.12
N ARG A 384 -6.30 -15.24 25.26
CA ARG A 384 -6.99 -14.83 26.50
C ARG A 384 -7.77 -13.52 26.34
N SER A 385 -7.20 -12.55 25.64
CA SER A 385 -7.78 -11.19 25.58
C SER A 385 -8.74 -11.01 24.39
N CYS A 386 -8.47 -11.66 23.26
CA CYS A 386 -9.19 -11.41 22.00
C CYS A 386 -9.92 -12.64 21.46
N GLY A 387 -9.67 -13.86 21.97
CA GLY A 387 -10.19 -15.11 21.40
C GLY A 387 -11.70 -15.09 21.13
N SER A 388 -12.49 -14.53 22.05
CA SER A 388 -13.96 -14.47 21.93
C SER A 388 -14.48 -13.50 20.85
N SER A 389 -13.63 -12.63 20.31
CA SER A 389 -13.98 -11.65 19.26
C SER A 389 -13.30 -11.90 17.93
N LEU A 390 -12.24 -12.71 17.88
CA LEU A 390 -11.48 -12.98 16.66
C LEU A 390 -12.34 -13.70 15.63
N GLU A 391 -12.38 -13.15 14.42
CA GLU A 391 -13.05 -13.72 13.24
C GLU A 391 -12.04 -14.17 12.17
N VAL A 392 -10.93 -13.44 12.02
CA VAL A 392 -9.90 -13.67 11.02
C VAL A 392 -8.53 -13.61 11.69
N LEU A 393 -7.76 -14.69 11.58
CA LEU A 393 -6.42 -14.79 12.12
C LEU A 393 -5.44 -15.23 11.04
N SER A 394 -4.36 -14.48 10.84
CA SER A 394 -3.25 -14.83 9.97
C SER A 394 -1.97 -14.80 10.78
N LEU A 395 -1.41 -15.98 11.04
CA LEU A 395 -0.17 -16.12 11.79
C LEU A 395 1.00 -16.18 10.82
N GLN A 396 1.88 -15.19 10.91
CA GLN A 396 3.13 -15.18 10.17
C GLN A 396 4.25 -15.67 11.07
N GLN A 397 5.11 -16.54 10.55
CA GLN A 397 6.28 -17.03 11.28
C GLN A 397 7.45 -16.04 11.15
N PRO A 398 8.12 -15.69 12.27
CA PRO A 398 9.41 -15.01 12.21
C PRO A 398 10.44 -15.92 11.57
N LYS A 399 11.34 -15.34 10.78
CA LYS A 399 12.54 -16.02 10.30
C LYS A 399 13.68 -15.78 11.30
N THR A 400 14.38 -16.82 11.71
CA THR A 400 15.64 -16.68 12.44
C THR A 400 16.72 -16.03 11.54
N ARG A 401 17.85 -15.63 12.12
CA ARG A 401 19.00 -15.10 11.35
C ARG A 401 19.56 -16.12 10.36
N THR A 402 19.44 -17.42 10.64
CA THR A 402 19.83 -18.51 9.73
C THR A 402 18.77 -18.79 8.67
N GLY A 403 17.66 -18.05 8.67
CA GLY A 403 16.51 -18.31 7.79
C GLY A 403 15.67 -19.52 8.22
N GLU A 404 16.00 -20.13 9.37
CA GLU A 404 15.14 -21.15 9.96
C GLU A 404 13.85 -20.52 10.44
N ILE A 405 12.78 -21.27 10.30
CA ILE A 405 11.45 -20.84 10.67
C ILE A 405 11.14 -21.43 12.05
N LEU A 406 10.76 -20.57 13.00
CA LEU A 406 10.38 -20.99 14.35
C LEU A 406 9.11 -21.83 14.29
N LEU A 407 9.13 -22.99 14.93
CA LEU A 407 7.97 -23.86 15.04
C LEU A 407 6.92 -23.21 15.95
N TYR A 408 5.64 -23.41 15.64
CA TYR A 408 4.60 -23.04 16.58
C TYR A 408 4.61 -24.01 17.75
N ASP A 409 4.49 -23.47 18.95
CA ASP A 409 4.23 -24.27 20.14
C ASP A 409 2.82 -24.85 20.05
N ILE A 410 2.71 -26.18 20.20
CA ILE A 410 1.46 -26.90 20.00
C ILE A 410 0.46 -26.56 21.11
N ASP A 411 0.93 -26.44 22.35
CA ASP A 411 0.09 -26.19 23.51
C ASP A 411 -0.49 -24.77 23.49
N ALA A 412 0.32 -23.77 23.14
CA ALA A 412 -0.20 -22.41 22.96
C ALA A 412 -1.18 -22.29 21.79
N MET A 413 -0.95 -23.01 20.69
CA MET A 413 -1.89 -23.03 19.58
C MET A 413 -3.21 -23.72 19.97
N ALA A 414 -3.14 -24.80 20.76
CA ALA A 414 -4.31 -25.45 21.32
C ALA A 414 -5.11 -24.53 22.27
N HIS A 415 -4.42 -23.79 23.14
CA HIS A 415 -5.04 -22.79 24.03
C HIS A 415 -5.67 -21.64 23.23
N LEU A 416 -4.98 -21.13 22.21
CA LEU A 416 -5.52 -20.10 21.32
C LEU A 416 -6.79 -20.60 20.61
N ALA A 417 -6.75 -21.82 20.06
CA ALA A 417 -7.88 -22.44 19.37
C ALA A 417 -9.10 -22.58 20.29
N ALA A 418 -8.91 -23.04 21.53
CA ALA A 418 -9.97 -23.18 22.51
C ALA A 418 -10.60 -21.84 22.91
N ALA A 419 -9.80 -20.76 22.95
CA ALA A 419 -10.29 -19.42 23.23
C ALA A 419 -11.06 -18.79 22.04
N CYS A 420 -10.80 -19.27 20.81
CA CYS A 420 -11.37 -18.74 19.57
C CYS A 420 -12.78 -19.27 19.28
N THR A 421 -13.80 -18.60 19.81
CA THR A 421 -15.21 -19.03 19.66
C THR A 421 -15.90 -18.53 18.38
N LYS A 422 -15.33 -17.55 17.68
CA LYS A 422 -15.91 -16.92 16.48
C LYS A 422 -14.97 -16.94 15.26
N LEU A 423 -13.85 -17.64 15.36
CA LEU A 423 -12.81 -17.63 14.35
C LEU A 423 -13.25 -18.45 13.13
N ARG A 424 -13.58 -17.77 12.04
CA ARG A 424 -14.02 -18.40 10.79
C ARG A 424 -12.89 -18.67 9.81
N PHE A 425 -11.83 -17.86 9.84
CA PHE A 425 -10.72 -17.95 8.90
C PHE A 425 -9.38 -17.98 9.64
N LEU A 426 -8.56 -18.97 9.29
CA LEU A 426 -7.19 -19.11 9.78
C LEU A 426 -6.20 -19.22 8.59
N GLU A 427 -5.25 -18.29 8.51
CA GLU A 427 -4.04 -18.46 7.69
C GLU A 427 -2.86 -18.81 8.61
N VAL A 428 -2.15 -19.88 8.29
CA VAL A 428 -0.90 -20.25 8.98
C VAL A 428 0.24 -20.29 7.97
N ARG A 429 1.33 -19.57 8.26
CA ARG A 429 2.55 -19.63 7.47
C ARG A 429 3.50 -20.67 8.02
N VAL A 430 4.07 -21.50 7.14
CA VAL A 430 4.87 -22.67 7.53
C VAL A 430 6.05 -22.92 6.60
N CYS A 431 7.15 -23.45 7.14
CA CYS A 431 8.28 -23.88 6.33
C CYS A 431 8.10 -25.32 5.83
N SER A 432 8.29 -25.55 4.53
CA SER A 432 8.23 -26.89 3.94
C SER A 432 9.30 -27.85 4.47
N ARG A 433 10.40 -27.36 5.05
CA ARG A 433 11.53 -28.20 5.52
C ARG A 433 11.28 -28.93 6.84
N LYS A 434 10.25 -28.58 7.61
CA LYS A 434 9.95 -29.17 8.95
C LYS A 434 8.47 -29.54 9.07
N MET A 435 7.97 -30.43 8.21
CA MET A 435 6.52 -30.69 8.01
C MET A 435 5.74 -31.28 9.20
N LEU A 436 6.39 -32.06 10.09
CA LEU A 436 5.67 -32.78 11.14
C LEU A 436 5.04 -31.88 12.21
N ASN A 437 5.68 -30.75 12.53
CA ASN A 437 5.16 -29.82 13.53
C ASN A 437 3.93 -29.03 13.02
N PRO A 438 3.94 -28.43 11.81
CA PRO A 438 2.76 -27.81 11.21
C PRO A 438 1.50 -28.69 11.19
N LEU A 439 1.62 -29.98 10.83
CA LEU A 439 0.48 -30.87 10.81
C LEU A 439 -0.11 -31.09 12.20
N ARG A 440 0.74 -31.33 13.21
CA ARG A 440 0.29 -31.50 14.60
C ARG A 440 -0.37 -30.24 15.13
N THR A 441 0.22 -29.08 14.86
CA THR A 441 -0.34 -27.79 15.23
C THR A 441 -1.70 -27.56 14.57
N LEU A 442 -1.84 -27.85 13.26
CA LEU A 442 -3.11 -27.74 12.56
C LEU A 442 -4.14 -28.74 13.09
N LYS A 443 -3.74 -29.99 13.39
CA LYS A 443 -4.60 -31.00 14.02
C LYS A 443 -5.17 -30.48 15.33
N GLU A 444 -4.33 -30.02 16.25
CA GLU A 444 -4.76 -29.51 17.55
C GLU A 444 -5.61 -28.23 17.42
N PHE A 445 -5.27 -27.36 16.49
CA PHE A 445 -6.03 -26.13 16.31
C PHE A 445 -7.43 -26.40 15.73
N ILE A 446 -7.52 -27.22 14.69
CA ILE A 446 -8.78 -27.55 14.01
C ILE A 446 -9.69 -28.41 14.88
N SER A 447 -9.14 -29.30 15.71
CA SER A 447 -9.93 -30.14 16.63
C SER A 447 -10.59 -29.32 17.74
N ARG A 448 -9.96 -28.22 18.17
CA ARG A 448 -10.43 -27.38 19.29
C ARG A 448 -11.25 -26.17 18.85
N CYS A 449 -11.05 -25.66 17.63
CA CYS A 449 -11.77 -24.50 17.13
C CYS A 449 -12.95 -24.90 16.22
N ASN A 450 -14.13 -25.07 16.82
CA ASN A 450 -15.34 -25.51 16.11
C ASN A 450 -15.93 -24.46 15.16
N SER A 451 -15.55 -23.19 15.29
CA SER A 451 -16.07 -22.09 14.48
C SER A 451 -15.38 -21.91 13.12
N LEU A 452 -14.29 -22.64 12.87
CA LEU A 452 -13.51 -22.54 11.63
C LEU A 452 -14.33 -22.98 10.41
N GLN A 453 -14.34 -22.12 9.40
CA GLN A 453 -14.95 -22.34 8.09
C GLN A 453 -13.89 -22.51 6.99
N GLU A 454 -12.74 -21.89 7.17
CA GLU A 454 -11.66 -21.92 6.18
C GLU A 454 -10.28 -21.90 6.86
N VAL A 455 -9.39 -22.76 6.36
CA VAL A 455 -7.99 -22.81 6.77
C VAL A 455 -7.11 -22.78 5.53
N VAL A 456 -6.19 -21.81 5.52
CA VAL A 456 -5.19 -21.62 4.47
C VAL A 456 -3.80 -21.82 5.07
N VAL A 457 -2.98 -22.60 4.38
CA VAL A 457 -1.59 -22.83 4.75
C VAL A 457 -0.71 -22.22 3.67
N VAL A 458 0.16 -21.29 4.05
CA VAL A 458 1.10 -20.65 3.13
C VAL A 458 2.50 -21.17 3.42
N SER A 459 3.17 -21.73 2.41
CA SER A 459 4.50 -22.28 2.55
C SER A 459 5.51 -21.71 1.56
N THR A 460 6.76 -21.57 2.00
CA THR A 460 7.89 -21.17 1.13
C THR A 460 8.53 -22.36 0.41
N GLY A 461 7.79 -23.46 0.22
CA GLY A 461 8.23 -24.63 -0.54
C GLY A 461 7.10 -25.63 -0.76
N ARG A 462 7.26 -26.53 -1.73
CA ARG A 462 6.27 -27.58 -2.00
C ARG A 462 6.27 -28.57 -0.84
N PHE A 463 5.08 -28.95 -0.41
CA PHE A 463 4.90 -30.12 0.44
C PHE A 463 5.03 -31.38 -0.41
N ASN A 464 5.71 -32.40 0.11
CA ASN A 464 5.72 -33.69 -0.56
C ASN A 464 4.41 -34.41 -0.20
N VAL A 465 3.44 -34.34 -1.11
CA VAL A 465 1.98 -34.47 -0.85
C VAL A 465 1.52 -35.90 -0.50
N LYS A 466 2.41 -36.90 -0.48
CA LYS A 466 1.98 -38.30 -0.25
C LYS A 466 1.21 -38.51 1.06
N ASP A 467 1.46 -37.70 2.08
CA ASP A 467 0.74 -37.74 3.37
C ASP A 467 -0.39 -36.70 3.49
N PHE A 468 -0.61 -35.86 2.46
CA PHE A 468 -1.42 -34.63 2.50
C PHE A 468 -2.47 -34.55 1.36
N ASN A 469 -3.08 -35.68 0.99
CA ASN A 469 -4.11 -35.75 -0.06
C ASN A 469 -5.40 -34.90 0.19
N TYR A 470 -5.47 -34.13 1.28
CA TYR A 470 -6.62 -33.30 1.70
C TYR A 470 -6.34 -31.81 1.64
N MET A 471 -5.16 -31.43 1.15
CA MET A 471 -4.89 -30.07 0.74
C MET A 471 -5.14 -30.00 -0.76
N ASP A 472 -6.25 -29.38 -1.14
CA ASP A 472 -6.42 -28.99 -2.53
C ASP A 472 -5.34 -27.95 -2.83
N ILE A 473 -4.39 -28.34 -3.70
CA ILE A 473 -3.48 -27.41 -4.32
C ILE A 473 -4.31 -26.66 -5.35
N ASN A 474 -5.10 -25.71 -4.87
CA ASN A 474 -5.36 -24.57 -5.70
C ASN A 474 -4.00 -23.86 -5.77
N SER A 475 -3.35 -23.86 -6.94
CA SER A 475 -2.34 -22.86 -7.21
C SER A 475 -3.07 -21.52 -7.20
N VAL A 476 -3.27 -20.95 -6.01
CA VAL A 476 -4.14 -19.81 -5.82
C VAL A 476 -3.43 -18.57 -6.36
N ASN A 477 -3.79 -18.20 -7.59
CA ASN A 477 -3.74 -16.85 -8.13
C ASN A 477 -4.84 -15.94 -7.52
N ASP A 478 -5.72 -16.45 -6.66
CA ASP A 478 -6.81 -15.66 -6.05
C ASP A 478 -6.35 -14.93 -4.78
N GLY A 479 -6.27 -13.60 -4.86
CA GLY A 479 -6.91 -12.62 -3.97
C GLY A 479 -6.87 -12.72 -2.44
N PHE A 480 -6.29 -13.74 -1.81
CA PHE A 480 -6.35 -13.94 -0.35
C PHE A 480 -4.96 -13.89 0.31
N CYS A 481 -3.89 -14.19 -0.42
CA CYS A 481 -2.51 -14.08 0.05
C CYS A 481 -1.91 -12.68 -0.23
N HIS A 482 -2.51 -11.62 0.32
CA HIS A 482 -2.09 -10.24 0.04
C HIS A 482 -0.84 -9.75 0.80
N HIS A 483 -0.23 -10.57 1.65
CA HIS A 483 0.68 -10.07 2.69
C HIS A 483 2.03 -10.78 2.77
N TYR A 484 2.51 -11.36 1.67
CA TYR A 484 3.87 -11.87 1.64
C TYR A 484 4.88 -10.73 1.45
N LEU A 485 5.83 -10.61 2.38
CA LEU A 485 6.88 -9.58 2.39
C LEU A 485 8.28 -10.14 2.10
N GLY A 486 8.39 -11.37 1.58
CA GLY A 486 9.68 -12.02 1.30
C GLY A 486 10.07 -12.00 -0.19
N PRO A 487 11.36 -12.20 -0.51
CA PRO A 487 11.87 -12.30 -1.89
C PRO A 487 11.77 -13.71 -2.50
N THR A 488 11.10 -14.67 -1.87
CA THR A 488 11.10 -16.06 -2.37
C THR A 488 10.18 -16.21 -3.57
N ARG A 489 10.72 -16.77 -4.66
CA ARG A 489 9.98 -17.06 -5.91
C ARG A 489 8.96 -18.20 -5.75
N ASP A 490 9.09 -19.01 -4.71
CA ASP A 490 8.27 -20.21 -4.52
C ASP A 490 7.42 -20.09 -3.24
N ILE A 491 6.22 -19.52 -3.39
CA ILE A 491 5.19 -19.51 -2.36
C ILE A 491 4.08 -20.44 -2.83
N PHE A 492 3.70 -21.37 -1.96
CA PHE A 492 2.61 -22.29 -2.20
C PHE A 492 1.51 -22.00 -1.20
N VAL A 493 0.27 -21.94 -1.68
CA VAL A 493 -0.91 -21.69 -0.89
C VAL A 493 -1.76 -22.95 -0.97
N TYR A 494 -2.11 -23.50 0.18
CA TYR A 494 -2.88 -24.73 0.27
C TYR A 494 -4.17 -24.42 1.02
N ARG A 495 -5.31 -24.79 0.43
CA ARG A 495 -6.58 -24.76 1.13
C ARG A 495 -6.81 -26.12 1.76
N VAL A 496 -7.14 -26.14 3.05
CA VAL A 496 -7.43 -27.40 3.76
C VAL A 496 -8.90 -27.74 3.56
N ASP A 497 -9.20 -28.94 3.05
CA ASP A 497 -10.54 -29.53 3.17
C ASP A 497 -10.80 -29.84 4.65
N LEU A 498 -11.48 -28.92 5.34
CA LEU A 498 -11.74 -29.03 6.77
C LEU A 498 -12.54 -30.28 7.14
N GLN A 499 -13.48 -30.72 6.30
CA GLN A 499 -14.31 -31.88 6.60
C GLN A 499 -13.49 -33.16 6.48
N GLY A 500 -12.80 -33.36 5.35
CA GLY A 500 -11.90 -34.50 5.17
C GLY A 500 -10.79 -34.53 6.21
N PHE A 501 -10.22 -33.37 6.54
CA PHE A 501 -9.19 -33.25 7.57
C PHE A 501 -9.70 -33.68 8.95
N LYS A 502 -10.86 -33.16 9.40
CA LYS A 502 -11.46 -33.55 10.69
C LYS A 502 -11.78 -35.05 10.75
N GLN A 503 -12.31 -35.61 9.66
CA GLN A 503 -12.68 -37.02 9.62
C GLN A 503 -11.47 -37.95 9.74
N ARG A 504 -10.33 -37.61 9.14
CA ARG A 504 -9.14 -38.46 9.17
C ARG A 504 -8.26 -38.24 10.39
N TRP A 505 -8.07 -36.98 10.80
CA TRP A 505 -7.04 -36.62 11.76
C TRP A 505 -7.56 -36.28 13.15
N CYS A 506 -8.82 -35.90 13.30
CA CYS A 506 -9.40 -35.46 14.59
C CYS A 506 -10.31 -36.51 15.25
N LYS A 507 -10.63 -37.63 14.60
CA LYS A 507 -11.46 -38.71 15.17
C LYS A 507 -10.74 -39.62 16.17
N HIS A 508 -9.43 -39.43 16.34
CA HIS A 508 -8.55 -40.09 17.30
C HIS A 508 -7.73 -39.03 18.02
#